data_AF-A0A7S1CDF0-F1
#
_entry.id   AF-A0A7S1CDF0-F1
#
_cell.length_a   1.000
_cell.length_b   1.000
_cell.length_c   1.000
_cell.angle_alpha   90.00
_cell.angle_beta   90.00
_cell.angle_gamma   90.00
#
_symmetry.space_group_name_H-M   'P 1'
#
loop_
_entity.id
_entity.type
_entity.pdbx_description
1 polymer ?
#
loop_
_entity_poly.entity_id
_entity_poly.type
_entity_poly.pdbx_seq_one_letter_code
_entity_poly.pdbx_strand_id
1 'polypeptide(L)'
;TMRTLLKADPAVAGAVAHALGPPLVRLWTQLVVLPTVGSGVRDCLAAMAATPTGLPHIASELLPHLTAVMAEPAAHPSGVVAEVLEMARTLVDHSRGDGDGDGDEAPGGVPDAVFALMVPIAELVCSTDDGSSMQSGADTLASFVHVARSQLLALTLPDGSP
;
A
#
# COMPACT_ATOMS: atom_id res chain seq x y z
N THR A 1 21.62 -8.78 -6.23
CA THR A 1 20.50 -9.70 -5.90
C THR A 1 19.20 -9.13 -6.44
N MET A 2 18.12 -9.92 -6.57
CA MET A 2 16.85 -9.51 -7.22
C MET A 2 16.33 -8.15 -6.75
N ARG A 3 16.27 -7.91 -5.43
CA ARG A 3 15.92 -6.60 -4.85
C ARG A 3 16.71 -5.43 -5.45
N THR A 4 18.03 -5.57 -5.54
CA THR A 4 18.92 -4.52 -6.05
C THR A 4 18.60 -4.20 -7.51
N LEU A 5 18.28 -5.22 -8.32
CA LEU A 5 17.92 -5.04 -9.71
C LEU A 5 16.60 -4.28 -9.86
N LEU A 6 15.56 -4.70 -9.14
CA LEU A 6 14.23 -4.07 -9.20
C LEU A 6 14.27 -2.61 -8.73
N LYS A 7 15.06 -2.32 -7.69
CA LYS A 7 15.24 -0.93 -7.21
C LYS A 7 16.07 -0.07 -8.16
N ALA A 8 16.95 -0.66 -8.96
CA ALA A 8 17.83 0.07 -9.88
C ALA A 8 17.19 0.32 -11.25
N ASP A 9 16.24 -0.51 -11.66
CA ASP A 9 15.62 -0.44 -12.99
C ASP A 9 14.08 -0.55 -12.89
N PRO A 10 13.38 0.60 -12.89
CA PRO A 10 11.92 0.65 -12.87
C PRO A 10 11.26 -0.02 -14.08
N ALA A 11 11.92 0.00 -15.24
CA ALA A 11 11.37 -0.65 -16.44
C ALA A 11 11.36 -2.18 -16.28
N VAL A 12 12.44 -2.74 -15.72
CA VAL A 12 12.49 -4.15 -15.35
C VAL A 12 11.46 -4.46 -14.27
N ALA A 13 11.35 -3.63 -13.23
CA ALA A 13 10.39 -3.83 -12.15
C ALA A 13 8.94 -3.90 -12.65
N GLY A 14 8.55 -2.99 -13.55
CA GLY A 14 7.24 -3.00 -14.18
C GLY A 14 7.03 -4.22 -15.08
N ALA A 15 8.03 -4.58 -15.88
CA ALA A 15 7.96 -5.71 -16.82
C ALA A 15 7.79 -7.06 -16.11
N VAL A 16 8.43 -7.24 -14.95
CA VAL A 16 8.37 -8.51 -14.21
C VAL A 16 7.25 -8.57 -13.18
N ALA A 17 6.53 -7.46 -12.93
CA ALA A 17 5.46 -7.39 -11.93
C ALA A 17 4.43 -8.50 -12.12
N HIS A 18 3.99 -8.76 -13.35
CA HIS A 18 3.03 -9.84 -13.65
C HIS A 18 3.55 -11.25 -13.38
N ALA A 19 4.83 -11.49 -13.64
CA ALA A 19 5.42 -12.82 -13.48
C ALA A 19 5.82 -13.10 -12.02
N LEU A 20 6.33 -12.08 -11.32
CA LEU A 20 6.91 -12.21 -9.99
C LEU A 20 5.99 -11.71 -8.88
N GLY A 21 4.99 -10.88 -9.17
CA GLY A 21 4.02 -10.38 -8.20
C GLY A 21 3.33 -11.49 -7.41
N PRO A 22 2.57 -12.40 -8.05
CA PRO A 22 1.84 -13.44 -7.35
C PRO A 22 2.72 -14.35 -6.46
N PRO A 23 3.86 -14.90 -6.93
CA PRO A 23 4.71 -15.70 -6.06
C PRO A 23 5.37 -14.89 -4.93
N LEU A 24 5.73 -13.61 -5.16
CA LEU A 24 6.28 -12.76 -4.10
C LEU A 24 5.23 -12.36 -3.06
N VAL A 25 3.98 -12.11 -3.46
CA VAL A 25 2.87 -11.85 -2.51
C VAL A 25 2.65 -13.08 -1.64
N ARG A 26 2.53 -14.27 -2.23
CA ARG A 26 2.43 -15.52 -1.46
C ARG A 26 3.61 -15.71 -0.50
N LEU A 27 4.83 -15.48 -0.98
CA LEU A 27 6.01 -15.60 -0.14
C LEU A 27 6.00 -14.58 1.00
N TRP A 28 5.64 -13.33 0.74
CA TRP A 28 5.55 -12.29 1.76
C TRP A 28 4.51 -12.63 2.82
N THR A 29 3.31 -13.07 2.42
CA THR A 29 2.25 -13.45 3.38
C THR A 29 2.66 -14.61 4.30
N GLN A 30 3.51 -15.53 3.82
CA GLN A 30 4.08 -16.61 4.63
C GLN A 30 5.18 -16.12 5.58
N LEU A 31 5.87 -15.04 5.22
CA LEU A 31 7.03 -14.51 5.93
C LEU A 31 6.74 -13.24 6.74
N VAL A 32 5.51 -12.70 6.69
CA VAL A 32 5.15 -11.44 7.37
C VAL A 32 5.34 -11.52 8.89
N VAL A 33 5.25 -12.73 9.45
CA VAL A 33 5.55 -13.03 10.86
C VAL A 33 7.05 -13.03 11.19
N LEU A 34 7.92 -12.95 10.19
CA LEU A 34 9.39 -12.96 10.29
C LEU A 34 9.96 -11.65 9.71
N PRO A 35 10.00 -10.56 10.50
CA PRO A 35 10.28 -9.20 9.99
C PRO A 35 11.58 -9.08 9.17
N THR A 36 12.65 -9.73 9.61
CA THR A 36 13.94 -9.71 8.92
C THR A 36 13.92 -10.45 7.59
N VAL A 37 13.19 -11.56 7.47
CA VAL A 37 13.13 -12.38 6.26
C VAL A 37 12.11 -11.80 5.27
N GLY A 38 10.97 -11.30 5.76
CA GLY A 38 9.92 -10.67 4.98
C GLY A 38 10.33 -9.34 4.34
N SER A 39 11.26 -8.60 4.96
CA SER A 39 11.70 -7.27 4.47
C SER A 39 12.23 -7.26 3.04
N GLY A 40 12.99 -8.29 2.62
CA GLY A 40 13.53 -8.38 1.28
C GLY A 40 12.46 -8.63 0.21
N VAL A 41 11.39 -9.36 0.56
CA VAL A 41 10.26 -9.62 -0.32
C VAL A 41 9.38 -8.36 -0.41
N ARG A 42 9.11 -7.71 0.73
CA ARG A 42 8.43 -6.42 0.80
C ARG A 42 9.13 -5.37 -0.08
N ASP A 43 10.45 -5.29 0.01
CA ASP A 43 11.27 -4.38 -0.82
C ASP A 43 11.10 -4.63 -2.33
N CYS A 44 10.94 -5.89 -2.74
CA CYS A 44 10.71 -6.23 -4.16
C CYS A 44 9.30 -5.87 -4.60
N LEU A 45 8.29 -6.15 -3.76
CA LEU A 45 6.90 -5.77 -4.00
C LEU A 45 6.74 -4.25 -4.09
N ALA A 46 7.38 -3.51 -3.18
CA ALA A 46 7.42 -2.05 -3.19
C ALA A 46 8.05 -1.51 -4.49
N ALA A 47 9.20 -2.06 -4.91
CA ALA A 47 9.85 -1.63 -6.15
C ALA A 47 8.98 -1.89 -7.39
N MET A 48 8.22 -2.98 -7.43
CA MET A 48 7.27 -3.24 -8.53
C MET A 48 6.05 -2.30 -8.45
N ALA A 49 5.52 -2.07 -7.24
CA ALA A 49 4.40 -1.15 -7.00
C ALA A 49 4.77 0.32 -7.28
N ALA A 50 6.04 0.69 -7.21
CA ALA A 50 6.51 2.03 -7.57
C ALA A 50 6.40 2.36 -9.07
N THR A 51 6.03 1.39 -9.92
CA THR A 51 5.93 1.59 -11.36
C THR A 51 4.47 1.76 -11.78
N PRO A 52 4.16 2.62 -12.78
CA PRO A 52 2.79 2.82 -13.25
C PRO A 52 2.11 1.53 -13.73
N THR A 53 2.87 0.60 -14.33
CA THR A 53 2.36 -0.69 -14.81
C THR A 53 2.28 -1.74 -13.72
N GLY A 54 3.11 -1.64 -12.68
CA GLY A 54 3.18 -2.62 -11.60
C GLY A 54 2.19 -2.35 -10.48
N LEU A 55 1.91 -1.07 -10.14
CA LEU A 55 1.02 -0.71 -9.04
C LEU A 55 -0.35 -1.40 -9.12
N PRO A 56 -1.10 -1.33 -10.24
CA PRO A 56 -2.45 -1.91 -10.28
C PRO A 56 -2.42 -3.42 -10.08
N HIS A 57 -1.40 -4.08 -10.64
CA HIS A 57 -1.25 -5.52 -10.51
C HIS A 57 -0.86 -5.92 -9.07
N ILE A 58 0.17 -5.30 -8.50
CA ILE A 58 0.61 -5.59 -7.14
C ILE A 58 -0.46 -5.28 -6.11
N ALA A 59 -1.18 -4.17 -6.27
CA ALA A 59 -2.34 -3.84 -5.43
C ALA A 59 -3.43 -4.91 -5.52
N SER A 60 -3.79 -5.36 -6.74
CA SER A 60 -4.82 -6.39 -6.91
C SER A 60 -4.50 -7.72 -6.20
N GLU A 61 -3.22 -8.08 -6.15
CA GLU A 61 -2.75 -9.30 -5.48
C GLU A 61 -2.65 -9.13 -3.95
N LEU A 62 -2.22 -7.96 -3.47
CA LEU A 62 -2.04 -7.70 -2.04
C LEU A 62 -3.35 -7.42 -1.31
N LEU A 63 -4.27 -6.70 -1.94
CA LEU A 63 -5.48 -6.18 -1.29
C LEU A 63 -6.27 -7.24 -0.52
N PRO A 64 -6.58 -8.43 -1.08
CA PRO A 64 -7.30 -9.48 -0.34
C PRO A 64 -6.60 -9.89 0.96
N HIS A 65 -5.27 -9.92 0.97
CA HIS A 65 -4.48 -10.28 2.14
C HIS A 65 -4.46 -9.15 3.17
N LEU A 66 -4.31 -7.89 2.73
CA LEU A 66 -4.35 -6.74 3.62
C LEU A 66 -5.72 -6.65 4.31
N THR A 67 -6.81 -6.77 3.54
CA THR A 67 -8.17 -6.72 4.08
C THR A 67 -8.46 -7.86 5.04
N ALA A 68 -7.98 -9.08 4.75
CA ALA A 68 -8.17 -10.22 5.64
C ALA A 68 -7.50 -10.01 7.01
N VAL A 69 -6.27 -9.48 7.03
CA VAL A 69 -5.56 -9.20 8.28
C VAL A 69 -6.23 -8.09 9.08
N MET A 70 -6.71 -7.04 8.41
CA MET A 70 -7.41 -5.93 9.06
C MET A 70 -8.81 -6.30 9.58
N ALA A 71 -9.45 -7.31 9.00
CA ALA A 71 -10.76 -7.79 9.45
C ALA A 71 -10.69 -8.54 10.80
N GLU A 72 -9.59 -9.26 11.04
CA GLU A 72 -9.39 -10.05 12.26
C GLU A 72 -8.01 -9.78 12.90
N PRO A 73 -7.70 -8.53 13.31
CA PRO A 73 -6.36 -8.14 13.75
C PRO A 73 -5.88 -8.94 14.97
N ALA A 74 -6.80 -9.32 15.86
CA ALA A 74 -6.51 -10.13 17.04
C ALA A 74 -6.17 -11.61 16.74
N ALA A 75 -6.47 -12.10 15.53
CA ALA A 75 -6.14 -13.46 15.11
C ALA A 75 -4.66 -13.60 14.67
N HIS A 76 -3.94 -12.48 14.54
CA HIS A 76 -2.59 -12.46 14.03
C HIS A 76 -1.54 -12.26 15.13
N PRO A 77 -0.31 -12.81 14.95
CA PRO A 77 0.80 -12.52 15.84
C PRO A 77 1.12 -11.02 15.93
N SER A 78 1.68 -10.61 17.07
CA SER A 78 2.16 -9.23 17.27
C SER A 78 3.11 -8.81 16.14
N GLY A 79 2.95 -7.58 15.68
CA GLY A 79 3.75 -6.99 14.59
C GLY A 79 3.22 -7.27 13.18
N VAL A 80 2.41 -8.32 12.95
CA VAL A 80 1.87 -8.61 11.61
C VAL A 80 0.94 -7.50 11.13
N VAL A 81 0.06 -7.01 12.00
CA VAL A 81 -0.88 -5.92 11.68
C VAL A 81 -0.11 -4.65 11.29
N ALA A 82 0.92 -4.29 12.06
CA ALA A 82 1.80 -3.16 11.73
C ALA A 82 2.49 -3.35 10.37
N GLU A 83 3.04 -4.53 10.06
CA GLU A 83 3.66 -4.82 8.75
C GLU A 83 2.66 -4.77 7.59
N VAL A 84 1.41 -5.20 7.80
CA VAL A 84 0.33 -5.05 6.82
C VAL A 84 -0.02 -3.59 6.59
N LEU A 85 -0.05 -2.77 7.64
CA LEU A 85 -0.28 -1.33 7.53
C LEU A 85 0.86 -0.64 6.77
N GLU A 86 2.12 -0.99 7.03
CA GLU A 86 3.27 -0.48 6.27
C GLU A 86 3.20 -0.87 4.78
N MET A 87 2.72 -2.07 4.47
CA MET A 87 2.49 -2.47 3.08
C MET A 87 1.35 -1.68 2.44
N ALA A 88 0.25 -1.45 3.17
CA ALA A 88 -0.85 -0.60 2.69
C ALA A 88 -0.36 0.82 2.40
N ARG A 89 0.40 1.42 3.33
CA ARG A 89 1.07 2.70 3.14
C ARG A 89 1.94 2.73 1.89
N THR A 90 2.73 1.67 1.67
CA THR A 90 3.58 1.56 0.47
C THR A 90 2.75 1.67 -0.82
N LEU A 91 1.57 1.04 -0.88
CA LEU A 91 0.66 1.16 -2.03
C LEU A 91 0.12 2.58 -2.19
N VAL A 92 -0.21 3.25 -1.09
CA VAL A 92 -0.69 4.64 -1.09
C VAL A 92 0.41 5.60 -1.56
N ASP A 93 1.61 5.52 -0.98
CA ASP A 93 2.74 6.38 -1.32
C ASP A 93 3.14 6.25 -2.80
N HIS A 94 3.10 5.04 -3.36
CA HIS A 94 3.38 4.77 -4.78
C HIS A 94 2.21 5.06 -5.74
N SER A 95 1.04 5.44 -5.21
CA SER A 95 -0.08 5.90 -6.05
C SER A 95 0.11 7.32 -6.56
N ARG A 96 1.08 8.07 -6.03
CA ARG A 96 1.57 9.29 -6.67
C ARG A 96 2.28 8.88 -7.95
N GLY A 97 1.68 9.13 -9.11
CA GLY A 97 2.45 9.09 -10.36
C GLY A 97 3.67 10.01 -10.20
N ASP A 98 4.83 9.60 -10.75
CA ASP A 98 6.06 10.38 -10.76
C ASP A 98 5.87 11.70 -11.54
N GLY A 99 5.19 12.67 -10.93
CA GLY A 99 5.03 14.03 -11.40
C GLY A 99 6.18 14.88 -10.91
N ASP A 100 7.39 14.60 -11.41
CA ASP A 100 8.53 15.50 -11.23
C ASP A 100 8.35 16.68 -12.21
N GLY A 101 7.64 17.72 -11.75
CA GLY A 101 7.66 19.06 -12.36
C GLY A 101 6.68 19.32 -13.51
N ASP A 102 6.14 20.54 -13.46
CA ASP A 102 5.42 21.26 -14.52
C ASP A 102 3.90 21.03 -14.64
N GLY A 103 3.16 21.72 -13.76
CA GLY A 103 2.14 22.68 -14.21
C GLY A 103 0.82 22.17 -14.78
N ASP A 104 0.62 20.88 -15.01
CA ASP A 104 -0.65 20.36 -15.53
C ASP A 104 -0.96 18.96 -14.93
N GLU A 105 -1.25 18.93 -13.63
CA GLU A 105 -1.65 17.72 -12.91
C GLU A 105 -3.05 17.28 -13.39
N ALA A 106 -3.11 16.24 -14.23
CA ALA A 106 -4.26 15.33 -14.16
C ALA A 106 -4.34 14.80 -12.71
N PRO A 107 -5.52 14.69 -12.08
CA PRO A 107 -5.62 14.35 -10.67
C PRO A 107 -5.18 12.89 -10.48
N GLY A 108 -3.88 12.68 -10.25
CA GLY A 108 -3.32 11.42 -9.82
C GLY A 108 -3.88 11.11 -8.44
N GLY A 109 -4.82 10.17 -8.37
CA GLY A 109 -5.45 9.70 -7.16
C GLY A 109 -4.95 8.30 -6.78
N VAL A 110 -5.23 7.91 -5.55
CA VAL A 110 -5.08 6.53 -5.12
C VAL A 110 -6.09 5.67 -5.87
N PRO A 111 -5.71 4.51 -6.46
CA PRO A 111 -6.67 3.60 -7.07
C PRO A 111 -7.81 3.29 -6.11
N ASP A 112 -9.07 3.29 -6.56
CA ASP A 112 -10.26 3.15 -5.69
C ASP A 112 -10.17 1.94 -4.74
N ALA A 113 -9.63 0.84 -5.22
CA ALA A 113 -9.45 -0.38 -4.42
C ALA A 113 -8.43 -0.21 -3.26
N VAL A 114 -7.39 0.61 -3.46
CA VAL A 114 -6.44 1.00 -2.40
C VAL A 114 -7.06 2.08 -1.51
N PHE A 115 -7.81 3.03 -2.09
CA PHE A 115 -8.52 4.06 -1.35
C PHE A 115 -9.56 3.49 -0.38
N ALA A 116 -10.21 2.39 -0.76
CA ALA A 116 -11.16 1.66 0.09
C ALA A 116 -10.52 1.12 1.40
N LEU A 117 -9.19 1.01 1.49
CA LEU A 117 -8.51 0.61 2.74
C LEU A 117 -8.56 1.68 3.83
N MET A 118 -8.82 2.94 3.49
CA MET A 118 -8.77 4.04 4.45
C MET A 118 -9.74 3.82 5.63
N VAL A 119 -10.98 3.39 5.36
CA VAL A 119 -11.99 3.15 6.39
C VAL A 119 -11.58 2.03 7.36
N PRO A 120 -11.26 0.79 6.91
CA PRO A 120 -10.85 -0.26 7.85
C PRO A 120 -9.56 0.08 8.60
N ILE A 121 -8.64 0.86 8.01
CA ILE A 121 -7.44 1.35 8.72
C ILE A 121 -7.83 2.33 9.82
N ALA A 122 -8.74 3.27 9.56
CA ALA A 122 -9.23 4.22 10.57
C ALA A 122 -9.94 3.49 11.72
N GLU A 123 -10.81 2.52 11.40
CA GLU A 123 -11.49 1.69 12.40
C GLU A 123 -10.49 0.90 13.24
N LEU A 124 -9.48 0.31 12.62
CA LEU A 124 -8.42 -0.43 13.30
C LEU A 124 -7.62 0.48 14.24
N VAL A 125 -7.21 1.67 13.80
CA VAL A 125 -6.46 2.63 14.63
C VAL A 125 -7.29 3.08 15.84
N CYS A 126 -8.60 3.28 15.67
CA CYS A 126 -9.49 3.66 16.76
C CYS A 126 -9.81 2.53 17.75
N SER A 127 -9.55 1.27 17.38
CA SER A 127 -9.93 0.09 18.19
C SER A 127 -8.74 -0.72 18.73
N THR A 128 -7.53 -0.49 18.22
CA THR A 128 -6.32 -1.23 18.62
C THR A 128 -5.69 -0.68 19.90
N ASP A 129 -5.26 -1.59 20.79
CA ASP A 129 -4.41 -1.27 21.95
C ASP A 129 -2.92 -1.51 21.65
N ASP A 130 -2.57 -2.04 20.48
CA ASP A 130 -1.19 -2.29 20.06
C ASP A 130 -0.56 -0.99 19.52
N GLY A 131 0.44 -0.46 20.25
CA GLY A 131 1.08 0.81 19.92
C GLY A 131 1.79 0.83 18.56
N SER A 132 2.35 -0.30 18.12
CA SER A 132 2.99 -0.40 16.80
C SER A 132 1.96 -0.30 15.67
N SER A 133 0.83 -0.99 15.80
CA SER A 133 -0.27 -0.94 14.83
C SER A 133 -0.92 0.45 14.81
N MET A 134 -1.08 1.08 15.97
CA MET A 134 -1.58 2.46 16.07
C MET A 134 -0.66 3.43 15.32
N GLN A 135 0.66 3.34 15.52
CA GLN A 135 1.63 4.20 14.84
C GLN A 135 1.64 3.97 13.32
N SER A 136 1.80 2.72 12.87
CA SER A 136 1.80 2.41 11.43
C SER A 136 0.48 2.76 10.76
N GLY A 137 -0.65 2.58 11.45
CA GLY A 137 -1.96 2.97 10.94
C GLY A 137 -2.12 4.48 10.84
N ALA A 138 -1.69 5.24 11.85
CA ALA A 138 -1.69 6.70 11.81
C ALA A 138 -0.82 7.24 10.67
N ASP A 139 0.38 6.68 10.47
CA ASP A 139 1.26 7.04 9.37
C ASP A 139 0.66 6.72 8.00
N THR A 140 -0.07 5.59 7.90
CA THR A 140 -0.79 5.21 6.68
C THR A 140 -1.93 6.19 6.38
N LEU A 141 -2.72 6.59 7.38
CA LEU A 141 -3.77 7.60 7.22
C LEU A 141 -3.19 8.97 6.85
N ALA A 142 -2.05 9.35 7.42
CA ALA A 142 -1.35 10.56 7.03
C ALA A 142 -0.91 10.52 5.56
N SER A 143 -0.43 9.37 5.07
CA SER A 143 -0.13 9.16 3.65
C SER A 143 -1.39 9.31 2.79
N PHE A 144 -2.55 8.74 3.19
CA PHE A 144 -3.82 8.97 2.49
C PHE A 144 -4.19 10.45 2.41
N VAL A 145 -4.10 11.20 3.50
CA VAL A 145 -4.37 12.65 3.50
C VAL A 145 -3.44 13.38 2.54
N HIS A 146 -2.18 12.95 2.48
CA HIS A 146 -1.19 13.58 1.63
C HIS A 146 -1.36 13.24 0.14
N VAL A 147 -1.65 11.97 -0.21
CA VAL A 147 -1.75 11.46 -1.59
C VAL A 147 -3.15 11.66 -2.15
N ALA A 148 -4.19 11.28 -1.40
CA ALA A 148 -5.57 11.22 -1.86
C ALA A 148 -6.37 12.50 -1.55
N ARG A 149 -5.71 13.65 -1.39
CA ARG A 149 -6.34 14.91 -0.94
C ARG A 149 -7.59 15.26 -1.75
N SER A 150 -7.51 15.19 -3.08
CA SER A 150 -8.64 15.54 -3.96
C SER A 150 -9.80 14.54 -3.82
N GLN A 151 -9.52 13.25 -3.68
CA GLN A 151 -10.54 12.21 -3.44
C GLN A 151 -11.20 12.42 -2.08
N LEU A 152 -10.42 12.77 -1.04
CA LEU A 152 -10.94 13.08 0.29
C LEU A 152 -11.83 14.33 0.28
N LEU A 153 -11.43 15.38 -0.42
CA LEU A 153 -12.25 16.59 -0.57
C LEU A 153 -13.55 16.28 -1.31
N ALA A 154 -13.51 15.43 -2.35
CA ALA A 154 -14.71 15.01 -3.06
C ALA A 154 -15.72 14.29 -2.15
N LEU A 155 -15.27 13.52 -1.15
CA LEU A 155 -16.17 12.90 -0.16
C LEU A 155 -16.89 13.92 0.74
N THR A 156 -16.34 15.13 0.89
CA THR A 156 -16.90 16.17 1.75
C THR A 156 -17.76 17.19 1.02
N LEU A 157 -17.70 17.20 -0.32
CA LEU A 157 -18.53 18.07 -1.14
C LEU A 157 -19.91 17.40 -1.29
N PRO A 158 -21.01 18.09 -0.97
CA PRO A 158 -22.34 17.56 -1.23
C PRO A 158 -22.50 17.35 -2.74
N ASP A 159 -23.01 16.18 -3.14
CA ASP A 159 -23.35 15.87 -4.53
C ASP A 159 -24.19 17.02 -5.13
N GLY A 160 -23.55 17.88 -5.93
CA GLY A 160 -24.16 19.05 -6.55
C GLY A 160 -23.77 20.38 -5.89
N SER A 161 -22.67 20.98 -6.35
CA SER A 161 -22.61 22.42 -6.59
C SER A 161 -21.65 22.70 -7.76
N PRO A 162 -22.03 23.65 -8.64
CA PRO A 162 -21.53 23.78 -10.02
C PRO A 162 -20.06 24.18 -10.13
#